data_AF-A0A950P4T1-F1
#
_entry.id   AF-A0A950P4T1-F1
#
_cell.length_a   1.000
_cell.length_b   1.000
_cell.length_c   1.000
_cell.angle_alpha   90.00
_cell.angle_beta   90.00
_cell.angle_gamma   90.00
#
_symmetry.space_group_name_H-M   'P 1'
#
loop_
_entity.id
_entity.type
_entity.pdbx_description
1 polymer ?
#
loop_
_entity_poly.entity_id
_entity_poly.type
_entity_poly.pdbx_seq_one_letter_code
_entity_poly.pdbx_strand_id
1 'polypeptide(L)'
;MRSLRGAAPEVIIGRLNPIITGWAAYYRGVVSSQTFDALDDYLWRLTYRWALRRHPNKPRKWIKARYFGRFHPTRQDNWVFADRSSGAYLHRFSWTKIVR
;
A
#
# COMPACT_ATOMS: atom_id res chain seq x y z
N MET A 1 0.96 6.66 -10.83
CA MET A 1 -0.48 6.78 -10.49
C MET A 1 -1.32 7.65 -11.44
N ARG A 2 -0.74 8.56 -12.27
CA ARG A 2 -1.56 9.39 -13.18
C ARG A 2 -2.41 8.56 -14.16
N SER A 3 -1.89 7.43 -14.64
CA SER A 3 -2.61 6.46 -15.49
C SER A 3 -3.66 5.60 -14.78
N LEU A 4 -3.70 5.60 -13.43
CA LEU A 4 -4.60 4.77 -12.63
C LEU A 4 -5.68 5.58 -11.91
N ARG A 5 -5.89 6.86 -12.28
CA ARG A 5 -6.80 7.76 -11.56
C ARG A 5 -8.25 7.27 -11.50
N GLY A 6 -8.74 6.58 -12.55
CA GLY A 6 -10.07 5.96 -12.58
C GLY A 6 -10.11 4.47 -12.23
N ALA A 7 -8.95 3.81 -12.13
CA ALA A 7 -8.85 2.35 -11.95
C ALA A 7 -9.48 1.87 -10.64
N ALA A 8 -9.96 0.63 -10.59
CA ALA A 8 -10.43 0.05 -9.33
C ALA A 8 -9.26 -0.09 -8.32
N PRO A 9 -9.52 -0.08 -7.00
CA PRO A 9 -8.47 -0.26 -5.99
C PRO A 9 -7.69 -1.57 -6.19
N GLU A 10 -8.38 -2.64 -6.58
CA GLU A 10 -7.79 -3.94 -6.92
C GLU A 10 -6.73 -3.84 -8.03
N VAL A 11 -6.99 -3.06 -9.09
CA VAL A 11 -6.04 -2.88 -10.20
C VAL A 11 -4.75 -2.19 -9.71
N ILE A 12 -4.89 -1.24 -8.79
CA ILE A 12 -3.73 -0.56 -8.18
C ILE A 12 -2.92 -1.55 -7.35
N ILE A 13 -3.60 -2.37 -6.54
CA ILE A 13 -2.98 -3.37 -5.69
C ILE A 13 -2.26 -4.42 -6.56
N GLY A 14 -2.94 -4.97 -7.56
CA GLY A 14 -2.39 -5.97 -8.47
C GLY A 14 -1.19 -5.46 -9.26
N ARG A 15 -1.13 -4.16 -9.56
CA ARG A 15 0.03 -3.56 -10.25
C ARG A 15 1.19 -3.24 -9.32
N LEU A 16 0.92 -2.84 -8.08
CA LEU A 16 1.96 -2.43 -7.13
C LEU A 16 2.56 -3.63 -6.38
N ASN A 17 1.77 -4.63 -6.02
CA ASN A 17 2.25 -5.76 -5.22
C ASN A 17 3.45 -6.47 -5.86
N PRO A 18 3.46 -6.86 -7.16
CA PRO A 18 4.62 -7.50 -7.77
C PRO A 18 5.89 -6.63 -7.75
N ILE A 19 5.74 -5.31 -7.90
CA ILE A 19 6.85 -4.36 -7.85
C ILE A 19 7.42 -4.31 -6.44
N ILE A 20 6.56 -4.20 -5.43
CA ILE A 20 6.95 -4.14 -4.02
C ILE A 20 7.67 -5.43 -3.62
N THR A 21 7.08 -6.59 -3.92
CA THR A 21 7.68 -7.88 -3.57
C THR A 21 8.99 -8.11 -4.30
N GLY A 22 9.09 -7.75 -5.58
CA GLY A 22 10.33 -7.89 -6.35
C GLY A 22 11.45 -6.99 -5.85
N TRP A 23 11.16 -5.71 -5.63
CA TRP A 23 12.15 -4.77 -5.08
C TRP A 23 12.58 -5.17 -3.67
N ALA A 24 11.64 -5.51 -2.81
CA ALA A 24 11.96 -5.90 -1.44
C ALA A 24 12.81 -7.19 -1.42
N ALA A 25 12.50 -8.17 -2.29
CA ALA A 25 13.29 -9.39 -2.41
C ALA A 25 14.72 -9.12 -2.90
N TYR A 26 14.90 -8.21 -3.85
CA TYR A 26 16.22 -7.85 -4.37
C TYR A 26 17.08 -7.13 -3.32
N TYR A 27 16.50 -6.17 -2.60
CA TYR A 27 17.23 -5.35 -1.62
C TYR A 27 17.25 -5.95 -0.19
N ARG A 28 16.71 -7.15 0.03
CA ARG A 28 16.64 -7.74 1.38
C ARG A 28 18.01 -8.08 1.99
N GLY A 29 19.05 -8.22 1.17
CA GLY A 29 20.41 -8.60 1.59
C GLY A 29 21.30 -7.44 2.02
N VAL A 30 20.83 -6.20 1.91
CA VAL A 30 21.57 -5.00 2.31
C VAL A 30 20.85 -4.28 3.45
N VAL A 31 21.46 -3.26 4.05
CA VAL A 31 20.88 -2.50 5.18
C VAL A 31 19.75 -1.57 4.68
N SER A 32 18.62 -2.16 4.28
CA SER A 32 17.50 -1.48 3.62
C SER A 32 16.29 -1.19 4.52
N SER A 33 16.37 -1.40 5.84
CA SER A 33 15.20 -1.20 6.73
C SER A 33 14.65 0.22 6.67
N GLN A 34 15.52 1.22 6.85
CA GLN A 34 15.10 2.63 6.79
C GLN A 34 14.54 3.00 5.41
N THR A 35 15.12 2.46 4.34
CA THR A 35 14.63 2.67 2.97
C THR A 35 13.24 2.04 2.77
N PHE A 36 13.01 0.83 3.31
CA PHE A 36 11.72 0.16 3.23
C PHE A 36 10.63 0.91 3.98
N ASP A 37 10.93 1.45 5.16
CA ASP A 37 10.00 2.29 5.91
C ASP A 37 9.67 3.59 5.15
N ALA A 38 10.69 4.24 4.55
CA ALA A 38 10.48 5.44 3.74
C ALA A 38 9.63 5.16 2.48
N LEU A 39 9.81 4.00 1.85
CA LEU A 39 9.02 3.58 0.69
C LEU A 39 7.57 3.26 1.07
N ASP A 40 7.34 2.60 2.21
CA ASP A 40 5.99 2.36 2.74
C ASP A 40 5.24 3.68 2.98
N ASP A 41 5.90 4.63 3.63
CA ASP A 41 5.38 5.98 3.88
C ASP A 41 5.02 6.70 2.57
N TYR A 42 5.89 6.58 1.57
CA TYR A 42 5.66 7.16 0.25
C TYR A 42 4.44 6.53 -0.44
N LEU A 43 4.34 5.19 -0.42
CA LEU A 43 3.20 4.47 -1.00
C LEU A 43 1.89 4.79 -0.30
N TRP A 44 1.90 4.94 1.02
CA TRP A 44 0.73 5.38 1.78
C TRP A 44 0.26 6.77 1.33
N ARG A 45 1.18 7.76 1.25
CA ARG A 45 0.85 9.11 0.78
C ARG A 45 0.30 9.08 -0.64
N LEU A 46 0.88 8.25 -1.50
CA LEU A 46 0.49 8.12 -2.90
C LEU A 46 -0.91 7.53 -3.07
N THR A 47 -1.22 6.44 -2.37
CA THR A 47 -2.55 5.80 -2.38
C THR A 47 -3.60 6.67 -1.70
N TYR A 48 -3.25 7.39 -0.62
CA TYR A 48 -4.14 8.35 0.03
C TYR A 48 -4.51 9.52 -0.88
N ARG A 49 -3.54 10.11 -1.59
CA ARG A 49 -3.79 11.15 -2.60
C ARG A 49 -4.62 10.64 -3.77
N TRP A 50 -4.47 9.37 -4.14
CA TRP A 50 -5.30 8.75 -5.14
C TRP A 50 -6.76 8.62 -4.65
N ALA A 51 -6.97 8.13 -3.43
CA ALA A 51 -8.30 7.94 -2.85
C ALA A 51 -9.05 9.27 -2.65
N LEU A 52 -8.34 10.32 -2.22
CA LEU A 52 -8.88 11.70 -2.14
C LEU A 52 -9.37 12.20 -3.49
N ARG A 53 -8.61 11.94 -4.57
CA ARG A 53 -9.00 12.37 -5.92
C ARG A 53 -10.19 11.58 -6.47
N ARG A 54 -10.27 10.29 -6.14
CA ARG A 54 -11.41 9.45 -6.56
C ARG A 54 -12.72 9.87 -5.90
N HIS A 55 -12.65 10.43 -4.69
CA HIS A 55 -13.83 10.79 -3.88
C HIS A 55 -13.77 12.25 -3.42
N PRO A 56 -13.92 13.23 -4.33
CA PRO A 56 -13.82 14.65 -3.98
C PRO A 56 -14.88 15.09 -2.96
N ASN A 57 -16.04 14.46 -2.97
CA ASN A 57 -17.19 14.84 -2.13
C ASN A 57 -17.32 14.01 -0.84
N LYS A 58 -16.35 13.13 -0.54
CA LYS A 58 -16.39 12.30 0.68
C LYS A 58 -15.41 12.82 1.72
N PRO A 59 -15.79 12.81 3.02
CA PRO A 59 -14.91 13.29 4.07
C PRO A 59 -13.68 12.37 4.22
N ARG A 60 -12.57 12.94 4.68
CA ARG A 60 -11.30 12.20 4.88
C ARG A 60 -11.46 10.98 5.79
N LYS A 61 -12.32 11.07 6.82
CA LYS A 61 -12.65 9.95 7.72
C LYS A 61 -13.27 8.78 6.95
N TRP A 62 -14.17 9.06 6.00
CA TRP A 62 -14.78 8.04 5.16
C TRP A 62 -13.74 7.37 4.25
N ILE A 63 -12.85 8.15 3.64
CA ILE A 63 -11.76 7.61 2.80
C ILE A 63 -10.86 6.68 3.59
N LYS A 64 -10.46 7.12 4.79
CA LYS A 64 -9.67 6.31 5.73
C LYS A 64 -10.38 4.99 6.03
N ALA A 65 -11.66 5.05 6.44
CA ALA A 65 -12.44 3.86 6.73
C ALA A 65 -12.60 2.94 5.51
N ARG A 66 -12.82 3.48 4.32
CA ARG A 66 -13.08 2.71 3.10
C ARG A 66 -11.86 1.93 2.61
N TYR A 67 -10.67 2.54 2.65
CA TYR A 67 -9.48 2.04 1.96
C TYR A 67 -8.34 1.62 2.88
N PHE A 68 -8.33 2.05 4.13
CA PHE A 68 -7.20 1.86 5.03
C PHE A 68 -7.61 1.12 6.30
N GLY A 69 -6.73 0.25 6.79
CA GLY A 69 -7.05 -0.59 7.95
C GLY A 69 -6.02 -1.69 8.16
N ARG A 70 -6.39 -2.65 9.01
CA ARG A 70 -5.65 -3.90 9.22
C ARG A 70 -6.23 -4.96 8.30
N PHE A 71 -5.46 -5.36 7.29
CA PHE A 71 -5.91 -6.33 6.28
C PHE A 71 -5.02 -7.58 6.22
N HIS A 72 -3.83 -7.51 6.81
CA HIS A 72 -2.95 -8.68 6.89
C HIS A 72 -3.41 -9.62 8.01
N PRO A 73 -3.50 -10.95 7.76
CA PRO A 73 -4.09 -11.90 8.72
C PRO A 73 -3.32 -12.00 10.04
N THR A 74 -1.98 -11.92 9.99
CA THR A 74 -1.12 -12.12 11.17
C THR A 74 -0.38 -10.88 11.64
N ARG A 75 -0.55 -9.74 10.96
CA ARG A 75 0.18 -8.50 11.28
C ARG A 75 -0.78 -7.41 11.69
N GLN A 76 -0.41 -6.62 12.69
CA GLN A 76 -1.26 -5.56 13.26
C GLN A 76 -1.03 -4.20 12.60
N ASP A 77 -0.44 -4.18 11.41
CA ASP A 77 -0.19 -2.96 10.65
C ASP A 77 -1.49 -2.21 10.35
N ASN A 78 -1.59 -1.01 10.91
CA ASN A 78 -2.65 -0.09 10.55
C ASN A 78 -2.30 0.63 9.25
N TRP A 79 -3.31 1.23 8.64
CA TRP A 79 -3.15 2.07 7.45
C TRP A 79 -2.66 1.34 6.20
N VAL A 80 -2.90 0.03 6.11
CA VAL A 80 -2.65 -0.73 4.87
C VAL A 80 -3.75 -0.40 3.86
N PHE A 81 -3.36 -0.03 2.65
CA PHE A 81 -4.30 0.22 1.55
C PHE A 81 -4.89 -1.11 1.06
N ALA A 82 -6.20 -1.21 0.96
CA ALA A 82 -6.87 -2.41 0.52
C ALA A 82 -8.18 -2.12 -0.21
N ASP A 83 -8.63 -3.12 -0.96
CA ASP A 83 -10.00 -3.21 -1.41
C ASP A 83 -10.80 -4.12 -0.47
N ARG A 84 -11.74 -3.53 0.27
CA ARG A 84 -12.60 -4.30 1.18
C ARG A 84 -13.54 -5.27 0.47
N SER A 85 -13.83 -5.05 -0.82
CA SER A 85 -14.71 -5.92 -1.61
C SER A 85 -14.00 -7.21 -2.01
N SER A 86 -12.80 -7.13 -2.59
CA SER A 86 -12.04 -8.32 -2.97
C SER A 86 -11.18 -8.92 -1.85
N GLY A 87 -10.95 -8.16 -0.77
CA GLY A 87 -10.01 -8.53 0.28
C GLY A 87 -8.54 -8.32 -0.10
N ALA A 88 -8.27 -7.88 -1.33
CA ALA A 88 -6.91 -7.59 -1.78
C ALA A 88 -6.32 -6.41 -0.98
N TYR A 89 -5.05 -6.51 -0.61
CA TYR A 89 -4.34 -5.45 0.10
C TYR A 89 -2.94 -5.22 -0.46
N LEU A 90 -2.44 -4.02 -0.26
CA LEU A 90 -1.11 -3.61 -0.67
C LEU A 90 -0.06 -4.20 0.27
N HIS A 91 0.93 -4.91 -0.28
CA HIS A 91 2.07 -5.37 0.50
C HIS A 91 2.91 -4.19 0.99
N ARG A 92 3.51 -4.36 2.17
CA ARG A 92 4.50 -3.41 2.71
C ARG A 92 5.91 -3.92 2.48
N PHE A 93 6.83 -3.01 2.17
CA PHE A 93 8.26 -3.31 2.07
C PHE A 93 8.80 -3.81 3.42
N SER A 94 8.41 -3.16 4.52
CA SER A 94 8.81 -3.52 5.89
C SER A 94 8.42 -4.93 6.33
N TRP A 95 7.50 -5.60 5.61
CA TRP A 95 7.17 -7.00 5.90
C TRP A 95 8.23 -8.00 5.43
N THR A 96 9.13 -7.56 4.55
CA THR A 96 10.20 -8.41 4.04
C THR A 96 11.29 -8.56 5.09
N LYS A 97 11.60 -9.81 5.46
CA LYS A 97 12.70 -10.10 6.39
C LYS A 97 14.03 -9.76 5.73
N ILE A 98 14.71 -8.76 6.28
CA ILE A 98 16.08 -8.41 5.94
C ILE A 98 17.01 -9.52 6.41
N VAL A 99 17.90 -9.94 5.53
CA VAL A 99 18.95 -10.92 5.79
C VAL A 99 20.26 -10.15 5.80
N ARG A 100 21.00 -10.25 6.91
CA ARG A 100 22.33 -9.64 7.08
C ARG A 100 23.35 -10.75 7.23
#